data_AF-A0A0F2Q1M3-F1
#
_entry.id   AF-A0A0F2Q1M3-F1
#
_cell.length_a   1.000
_cell.length_b   1.000
_cell.length_c   1.000
_cell.angle_alpha   90.00
_cell.angle_beta   90.00
_cell.angle_gamma   90.00
#
_symmetry.space_group_name_H-M   'P 1'
#
loop_
_entity.id
_entity.type
_entity.pdbx_description
1 polymer ?
#
loop_
_entity_poly.entity_id
_entity_poly.type
_entity_poly.pdbx_seq_one_letter_code
_entity_poly.pdbx_strand_id
1 'polypeptide(L)'
;MSMAKTNFDKNNTSNQLAMQYLGMALHYFADLNAPHHVGNLVAGLSRHTQWENYADANRTNYRIYNGSLYNYYGTSFYDYGQDAAYNGYRNINYAESTETYFMNIAAENTYEYAQNSLAAIIDAFFRSEGVY
;
A
#
# COMPACT_ATOMS: atom_id res chain seq x y z
N MET A 1 6.34 9.27 -6.41
CA MET A 1 5.79 9.27 -7.80
C MET A 1 6.55 10.19 -8.75
N SER A 2 7.02 11.38 -8.35
CA SER A 2 7.64 12.36 -9.28
C SER A 2 8.80 11.81 -10.13
N MET A 3 9.76 11.11 -9.53
CA MET A 3 10.89 10.52 -10.28
C MET A 3 10.45 9.47 -11.31
N ALA A 4 9.41 8.69 -11.00
CA ALA A 4 8.85 7.73 -11.94
C ALA A 4 8.24 8.45 -13.15
N LYS A 5 7.45 9.51 -12.92
CA LYS A 5 6.84 10.32 -13.98
C LYS A 5 7.89 10.99 -14.86
N THR A 6 8.91 11.63 -14.27
CA THR A 6 9.98 12.30 -15.02
C THR A 6 10.73 11.38 -15.97
N ASN A 7 10.81 10.08 -15.66
CA ASN A 7 11.52 9.10 -16.45
C ASN A 7 10.60 8.24 -17.33
N PHE A 8 9.29 8.45 -17.25
CA PHE A 8 8.32 7.66 -18.00
C PHE A 8 7.99 8.34 -19.32
N ASP A 9 8.04 7.58 -20.40
CA ASP A 9 7.56 7.99 -21.72
C ASP A 9 6.60 6.91 -22.25
N LYS A 10 5.34 7.29 -22.44
CA LYS A 10 4.29 6.41 -22.95
C LYS A 10 4.54 5.89 -24.37
N ASN A 11 5.37 6.58 -25.15
CA ASN A 11 5.70 6.19 -26.53
C ASN A 11 7.00 5.38 -26.61
N ASN A 12 7.67 5.14 -25.48
CA ASN A 12 8.93 4.43 -25.41
C ASN A 12 8.73 3.04 -24.77
N THR A 13 9.38 2.02 -25.34
CA THR A 13 9.40 0.67 -24.76
C THR A 13 10.42 0.50 -23.63
N SER A 14 11.33 1.48 -23.45
CA SER A 14 12.39 1.46 -22.44
C SER A 14 12.08 2.39 -21.26
N ASN A 15 11.17 1.94 -20.39
CA ASN A 15 10.78 2.65 -19.16
C ASN A 15 11.42 2.07 -17.88
N GLN A 16 12.56 1.37 -17.99
CA GLN A 16 13.13 0.59 -16.88
C GLN A 16 13.40 1.44 -15.62
N LEU A 17 14.03 2.61 -15.78
CA LEU A 17 14.32 3.50 -14.66
C LEU A 17 13.04 4.09 -14.04
N ALA A 18 12.05 4.43 -14.87
CA ALA A 18 10.73 4.84 -14.38
C ALA A 18 10.06 3.76 -13.55
N MET A 19 10.14 2.50 -13.99
CA MET A 19 9.57 1.35 -13.26
C MET A 19 10.30 1.08 -11.95
N GLN A 20 11.62 1.29 -11.88
CA GLN A 20 12.35 1.22 -10.61
C GLN A 20 11.89 2.30 -9.63
N TYR A 21 11.77 3.56 -10.09
CA TYR A 21 11.24 4.64 -9.26
C TYR A 21 9.78 4.42 -8.85
N LEU A 22 8.97 3.82 -9.73
CA LEU A 22 7.60 3.45 -9.42
C LEU A 22 7.58 2.36 -8.34
N GLY A 23 8.38 1.30 -8.48
CA GLY A 23 8.49 0.24 -7.47
C GLY A 23 8.87 0.77 -6.08
N MET A 24 9.85 1.68 -6.00
CA MET A 24 10.22 2.32 -4.73
C MET A 24 9.08 3.18 -4.16
N ALA A 25 8.35 3.92 -5.01
CA ALA A 25 7.20 4.70 -4.56
C ALA A 25 6.04 3.81 -4.07
N LEU A 26 5.80 2.68 -4.74
CA LEU A 26 4.78 1.70 -4.34
C LEU A 26 5.14 1.00 -3.02
N HIS A 27 6.42 0.76 -2.76
CA HIS A 27 6.89 0.24 -1.48
C HIS A 27 6.52 1.19 -0.33
N TYR A 28 6.89 2.47 -0.42
CA TYR A 28 6.50 3.45 0.61
C TYR A 28 4.99 3.64 0.73
N PHE A 29 4.25 3.51 -0.38
CA PHE A 29 2.80 3.54 -0.35
C PHE A 29 2.20 2.32 0.38
N ALA A 30 2.78 1.14 0.18
CA ALA A 30 2.38 -0.07 0.90
C ALA A 30 2.62 0.10 2.41
N ASP A 31 3.73 0.72 2.81
CA ASP A 31 4.01 1.01 4.23
C ASP A 31 2.97 1.93 4.87
N LEU A 32 2.33 2.84 4.11
CA LEU A 32 1.19 3.62 4.62
C LEU A 32 -0.01 2.74 5.01
N ASN A 33 -0.15 1.55 4.43
CA ASN A 33 -1.21 0.62 4.83
C ASN A 33 -0.85 -0.19 6.08
N ALA A 34 0.43 -0.23 6.46
CA ALA A 34 0.90 -1.01 7.60
C ALA A 34 0.68 -0.23 8.92
N PRO A 35 -0.10 -0.77 9.89
CA PRO A 35 -0.52 -0.02 11.08
C PRO A 35 0.65 0.57 11.88
N HIS A 36 1.75 -0.18 12.02
CA HIS A 36 2.90 0.26 12.81
C HIS A 36 3.62 1.47 12.20
N HIS A 37 3.72 1.55 10.87
CA HIS A 37 4.39 2.66 10.20
C HIS A 37 3.60 3.96 10.38
N VAL A 38 2.29 3.93 10.16
CA VAL A 38 1.43 5.11 10.36
C VAL A 38 1.20 5.47 11.82
N GLY A 39 1.33 4.49 12.72
CA GLY A 39 1.32 4.71 14.17
C GLY A 39 2.66 5.23 14.72
N ASN A 40 3.71 5.34 13.91
CA ASN A 40 5.09 5.59 14.35
C ASN A 40 5.57 4.61 15.44
N LEU A 41 5.12 3.36 15.37
CA LEU A 41 5.43 2.30 16.33
C LEU A 41 6.62 1.49 15.84
N VAL A 42 7.81 1.77 16.39
CA VAL A 42 9.06 1.18 15.92
C VAL A 42 9.29 -0.24 16.45
N ALA A 43 9.92 -1.08 15.63
CA ALA A 43 10.35 -2.41 16.03
C ALA A 43 11.23 -2.38 17.29
N GLY A 44 11.00 -3.35 18.18
CA GLY A 44 11.67 -3.44 19.49
C GLY A 44 10.97 -2.68 20.62
N LEU A 45 10.14 -1.68 20.30
CA LEU A 45 9.30 -0.96 21.28
C LEU A 45 7.80 -1.29 21.15
N SER A 46 7.43 -1.95 20.06
CA SER A 46 6.07 -2.38 19.74
C SER A 46 6.09 -3.80 19.17
N ARG A 47 4.91 -4.33 18.81
CA ARG A 47 4.79 -5.66 18.19
C ARG A 47 5.00 -5.62 16.67
N HIS A 48 5.57 -4.54 16.14
CA HIS A 48 5.85 -4.33 14.72
C HIS A 48 6.33 -5.58 13.98
N THR A 49 7.51 -6.10 14.35
CA THR A 49 8.10 -7.28 13.68
C THR A 49 7.26 -8.54 13.90
N GLN A 50 6.61 -8.69 15.05
CA GLN A 50 5.78 -9.85 15.34
C GLN A 50 4.53 -9.88 14.45
N TRP A 51 3.86 -8.75 14.29
CA TRP A 51 2.69 -8.65 13.43
C TRP A 51 3.05 -8.73 11.95
N GLU A 52 4.11 -8.06 11.49
CA GLU A 52 4.54 -8.16 10.09
C GLU A 52 4.90 -9.59 9.71
N ASN A 53 5.63 -10.31 10.57
CA ASN A 53 5.93 -11.74 10.35
C ASN A 53 4.67 -12.59 10.31
N TYR A 54 3.70 -12.33 11.19
CA TYR A 54 2.41 -13.03 11.18
C TYR A 54 1.62 -12.74 9.90
N ALA A 55 1.51 -11.47 9.51
CA ALA A 55 0.77 -11.07 8.32
C ALA A 55 1.41 -11.67 7.05
N ASP A 56 2.75 -11.65 6.96
CA ASP A 56 3.47 -12.23 5.82
C ASP A 56 3.27 -13.75 5.72
N ALA A 57 3.34 -14.47 6.85
CA ALA A 57 3.10 -15.91 6.89
C ALA A 57 1.67 -16.31 6.47
N ASN A 58 0.71 -15.39 6.57
CA ASN A 58 -0.71 -15.63 6.24
C ASN A 58 -1.17 -14.89 4.98
N ARG A 59 -0.28 -14.16 4.28
CA ARG A 59 -0.64 -13.21 3.21
C ARG A 59 -1.45 -13.81 2.06
N THR A 60 -1.33 -15.11 1.82
CA THR A 60 -2.10 -15.80 0.79
C THR A 60 -3.59 -15.88 1.10
N ASN A 61 -3.99 -15.77 2.37
CA ASN A 61 -5.39 -15.80 2.80
C ASN A 61 -6.12 -14.49 2.51
N TYR A 62 -5.40 -13.38 2.36
CA TYR A 62 -5.97 -12.03 2.21
C TYR A 62 -6.02 -11.56 0.75
N ARG A 63 -5.90 -12.49 -0.20
CA ARG A 63 -5.80 -12.15 -1.62
C ARG A 63 -7.15 -11.73 -2.17
N ILE A 64 -7.21 -10.54 -2.76
CA ILE A 64 -8.38 -10.08 -3.50
C ILE A 64 -8.16 -10.15 -5.00
N TYR A 65 -9.25 -10.29 -5.75
CA TYR A 65 -9.25 -10.39 -7.21
C TYR A 65 -10.07 -9.30 -7.89
N ASN A 66 -10.68 -8.42 -7.11
CA ASN A 66 -11.42 -7.26 -7.57
C ASN A 66 -10.95 -6.02 -6.81
N GLY A 67 -11.09 -4.86 -7.44
CA GLY A 67 -10.74 -3.57 -6.85
C GLY A 67 -11.86 -2.57 -7.10
N SER A 68 -12.21 -1.81 -6.07
CA SER A 68 -13.26 -0.79 -6.10
C SER A 68 -12.72 0.64 -6.11
N LEU A 69 -11.42 0.83 -5.89
CA LEU A 69 -10.81 2.14 -5.72
C LEU A 69 -10.26 2.75 -7.04
N TYR A 70 -10.38 2.04 -8.16
CA TYR A 70 -9.96 2.57 -9.46
C TYR A 70 -10.63 3.93 -9.75
N ASN A 71 -9.80 4.92 -10.06
CA ASN A 71 -10.23 6.30 -10.34
C ASN A 71 -11.00 7.01 -9.20
N TYR A 72 -11.02 6.47 -7.98
CA TYR A 72 -11.79 7.06 -6.88
C TYR A 72 -11.30 8.48 -6.53
N TYR A 73 -9.99 8.71 -6.54
CA TYR A 73 -9.37 10.04 -6.34
C TYR A 73 -8.71 10.59 -7.63
N GLY A 74 -9.15 10.15 -8.80
CA GLY A 74 -8.53 10.58 -10.06
C GLY A 74 -7.04 10.20 -10.12
N THR A 75 -6.18 11.21 -10.30
CA THR A 75 -4.71 11.09 -10.32
C THR A 75 -4.04 11.66 -9.05
N SER A 76 -4.81 11.88 -7.98
CA SER A 76 -4.29 12.40 -6.71
C SER A 76 -3.61 11.31 -5.89
N PHE A 77 -2.29 11.18 -6.03
CA PHE A 77 -1.49 10.25 -5.22
C PHE A 77 -1.53 10.58 -3.72
N TYR A 78 -1.72 11.86 -3.39
CA TYR A 78 -1.81 12.32 -2.00
C TYR A 78 -3.06 11.77 -1.32
N ASP A 79 -4.23 11.89 -1.97
CA ASP A 79 -5.50 11.45 -1.38
C ASP A 79 -5.53 9.93 -1.20
N TYR A 80 -5.04 9.15 -2.19
CA TYR A 80 -4.85 7.71 -2.02
C TYR A 80 -3.92 7.39 -0.83
N GLY A 81 -2.84 8.16 -0.65
CA GLY A 81 -1.89 7.95 0.44
C GLY A 81 -2.49 8.27 1.80
N GLN A 82 -3.24 9.36 1.91
CA GLN A 82 -3.93 9.76 3.13
C GLN A 82 -4.97 8.71 3.55
N ASP A 83 -5.73 8.20 2.58
CA ASP A 83 -6.76 7.21 2.83
C ASP A 83 -6.19 5.82 3.18
N ALA A 84 -5.12 5.40 2.50
CA ALA A 84 -4.33 4.23 2.90
C ALA A 84 -3.80 4.35 4.33
N ALA A 85 -3.26 5.53 4.68
CA ALA A 85 -2.76 5.79 6.02
C ALA A 85 -3.86 5.76 7.08
N TYR A 86 -5.04 6.29 6.76
CA TYR A 86 -6.20 6.25 7.64
C TYR A 86 -6.68 4.81 7.88
N ASN A 87 -6.69 3.96 6.85
CA ASN A 87 -7.01 2.54 7.01
C ASN A 87 -5.99 1.82 7.92
N GLY A 88 -4.69 2.05 7.70
CA GLY A 88 -3.63 1.51 8.57
C GLY A 88 -3.81 1.95 10.02
N TYR A 89 -4.07 3.24 10.25
CA TYR A 89 -4.21 3.82 11.59
C TYR A 89 -5.37 3.19 12.38
N ARG A 90 -6.51 2.92 11.73
CA ARG A 90 -7.67 2.26 12.36
C ARG A 90 -7.39 0.84 12.85
N ASN A 91 -6.34 0.20 12.35
CA ASN A 91 -5.99 -1.18 12.67
C ASN A 91 -4.82 -1.30 13.67
N ILE A 92 -4.30 -0.19 14.21
CA ILE A 92 -3.16 -0.20 15.15
C ILE A 92 -3.43 -1.08 16.37
N ASN A 93 -4.55 -0.89 17.06
CA ASN A 93 -4.85 -1.64 18.29
C ASN A 93 -4.97 -3.16 18.04
N TYR A 94 -5.45 -3.55 16.87
CA TYR A 94 -5.55 -4.94 16.47
C TYR A 94 -4.17 -5.53 16.15
N ALA A 95 -3.32 -4.76 15.47
CA ALA A 95 -1.96 -5.15 15.12
C ALA A 95 -1.05 -5.28 16.36
N GLU A 96 -1.26 -4.43 17.37
CA GLU A 96 -0.58 -4.46 18.67
C GLU A 96 -1.16 -5.49 19.65
N SER A 97 -2.13 -6.31 19.22
CA SER A 97 -2.73 -7.32 20.11
C SER A 97 -1.82 -8.53 20.34
N THR A 98 -1.98 -9.14 21.51
CA THR A 98 -1.36 -10.43 21.84
C THR A 98 -2.07 -11.62 21.21
N GLU A 99 -3.34 -11.44 20.83
CA GLU A 99 -4.19 -12.51 20.33
C GLU A 99 -4.16 -12.56 18.80
N THR A 100 -3.94 -13.75 18.26
CA THR A 100 -3.88 -13.99 16.81
C THR A 100 -5.16 -13.62 16.09
N TYR A 101 -6.33 -13.73 16.75
CA TYR A 101 -7.62 -13.31 16.20
C TYR A 101 -7.61 -11.83 15.80
N PHE A 102 -7.13 -10.95 16.67
CA PHE A 102 -7.05 -9.52 16.37
C PHE A 102 -5.93 -9.21 15.36
N MET A 103 -4.80 -9.91 15.44
CA MET A 103 -3.74 -9.76 14.43
C MET A 103 -4.24 -10.12 13.03
N ASN A 104 -5.10 -11.15 12.90
CA ASN A 104 -5.76 -11.53 11.65
C ASN A 104 -6.67 -10.43 11.13
N ILE A 105 -7.50 -9.82 11.99
CA ILE A 105 -8.38 -8.70 11.60
C ILE A 105 -7.56 -7.54 11.03
N ALA A 106 -6.47 -7.16 11.71
CA ALA A 106 -5.58 -6.13 11.20
C ALA A 106 -4.95 -6.51 9.85
N ALA A 107 -4.46 -7.75 9.74
CA ALA A 107 -3.79 -8.22 8.54
C ALA A 107 -4.75 -8.26 7.34
N GLU A 108 -5.94 -8.84 7.49
CA GLU A 108 -6.99 -8.89 6.46
C GLU A 108 -7.38 -7.47 6.01
N ASN A 109 -7.79 -6.61 6.95
CA ASN A 109 -8.21 -5.24 6.63
C ASN A 109 -7.12 -4.41 5.93
N THR A 110 -5.84 -4.63 6.25
CA THR A 110 -4.74 -3.82 5.69
C THR A 110 -4.19 -4.41 4.40
N TYR A 111 -4.09 -5.74 4.27
CA TYR A 111 -3.61 -6.38 3.05
C TYR A 111 -4.63 -6.26 1.91
N GLU A 112 -5.92 -6.46 2.18
CA GLU A 112 -6.96 -6.27 1.17
C GLU A 112 -6.99 -4.81 0.69
N TYR A 113 -6.94 -3.86 1.63
CA TYR A 113 -6.92 -2.44 1.28
C TYR A 113 -5.65 -2.05 0.52
N ALA A 114 -4.48 -2.55 0.94
CA ALA A 114 -3.22 -2.31 0.26
C ALA A 114 -3.29 -2.79 -1.19
N GLN A 115 -3.82 -3.99 -1.45
CA GLN A 115 -3.98 -4.51 -2.82
C GLN A 115 -4.91 -3.62 -3.66
N ASN A 116 -6.06 -3.24 -3.12
CA ASN A 116 -7.05 -2.42 -3.83
C ASN A 116 -6.50 -1.01 -4.14
N SER A 117 -5.87 -0.37 -3.15
CA SER A 117 -5.30 0.97 -3.27
C SER A 117 -4.01 1.00 -4.11
N LEU A 118 -3.16 -0.03 -4.05
CA LEU A 118 -2.00 -0.17 -4.94
C LEU A 118 -2.44 -0.35 -6.39
N ALA A 119 -3.46 -1.16 -6.66
CA ALA A 119 -3.99 -1.31 -8.00
C ALA A 119 -4.52 0.03 -8.55
N ALA A 120 -5.25 0.78 -7.71
CA ALA A 120 -5.76 2.10 -8.06
C ALA A 120 -4.64 3.14 -8.27
N ILE A 121 -3.56 3.10 -7.48
CA ILE A 121 -2.47 4.07 -7.63
C ILE A 121 -1.59 3.79 -8.85
N ILE A 122 -1.45 2.51 -9.24
CA ILE A 122 -0.80 2.12 -10.50
C ILE A 122 -1.62 2.63 -11.70
N ASP A 123 -2.95 2.43 -11.67
CA ASP A 123 -3.86 3.00 -12.66
C ASP A 123 -3.76 4.54 -12.72
N ALA A 124 -3.81 5.20 -11.55
CA ALA A 124 -3.66 6.65 -11.44
C ALA A 124 -2.32 7.15 -12.02
N PHE A 125 -1.24 6.40 -11.81
CA PHE A 125 0.07 6.71 -12.41
C PHE A 125 -0.03 6.72 -13.94
N PHE A 126 -0.48 5.63 -14.55
CA PHE A 126 -0.57 5.52 -16.01
C PHE A 126 -1.54 6.55 -16.62
N ARG A 127 -2.71 6.78 -16.02
CA ARG A 127 -3.64 7.84 -16.46
C ARG A 127 -3.02 9.23 -16.35
N SER A 128 -2.23 9.49 -15.31
CA SER A 128 -1.52 10.77 -15.16
C SER A 128 -0.45 11.02 -16.24
N GLU A 129 0.00 9.96 -16.90
CA GLU A 129 0.93 10.00 -18.03
C GLU A 129 0.21 9.86 -19.39
N GLY A 130 -1.13 9.88 -19.41
CA GLY A 130 -1.93 9.82 -20.63
C GLY A 130 -1.97 8.45 -21.30
N VAL A 131 -1.91 7.39 -20.50
CA VAL A 131 -2.22 5.99 -20.87
C VAL A 131 -3.65 5.69 -20.40
N TYR A 132 -4.51 5.21 -21.31
CA TYR A 132 -5.94 4.96 -21.09
C TYR A 132 -6.33 3.55 -21.51
#